data_AF-A0A6J4XAV0-F1
#
_entry.id   AF-A0A6J4XAV0-F1
#
_cell.length_a   1.000
_cell.length_b   1.000
_cell.length_c   1.000
_cell.angle_alpha   90.00
_cell.angle_beta   90.00
_cell.angle_gamma   90.00
#
_symmetry.space_group_name_H-M   'P 1'
#
loop_
_entity.id
_entity.type
_entity.pdbx_description
1 polymer ?
#
loop_
_entity_poly.entity_id
_entity_poly.type
_entity_poly.pdbx_seq_one_letter_code
_entity_poly.pdbx_strand_id
1 'polypeptide(L)'
;MESNGKVNGWYGAEIWDQIKAEWLAGQLSLSDISRNYGPSRSTIRSKAKRFNWPPRGSLAGEVRKEIESQLLDTGERKKYISVLLVPLW
;
A
#
# COMPACT_ATOMS: atom_id res chain seq x y z
N MET A 1 -11.45 28.92 3.25
CA MET A 1 -12.22 27.66 3.16
C MET A 1 -12.52 27.42 1.69
N GLU A 2 -11.58 26.79 0.97
CA GLU A 2 -11.79 26.48 -0.44
C GLU A 2 -12.75 25.30 -0.55
N SER A 3 -13.92 25.57 -1.14
CA SER A 3 -14.90 24.56 -1.49
C SER A 3 -14.32 23.66 -2.57
N ASN A 4 -13.69 22.57 -2.13
CA ASN A 4 -13.14 21.52 -2.99
C ASN A 4 -14.21 20.98 -3.95
N GLY A 5 -14.14 21.43 -5.19
CA GLY A 5 -14.24 20.57 -6.37
C GLY A 5 -15.51 19.76 -6.57
N LYS A 6 -16.69 20.22 -6.13
CA LYS A 6 -17.95 19.63 -6.61
C LYS A 6 -18.31 20.16 -7.99
N VAL A 7 -17.51 19.77 -8.98
CA VAL A 7 -17.87 19.94 -10.40
C VAL A 7 -18.64 18.70 -10.82
N ASN A 8 -19.96 18.85 -10.90
CA ASN A 8 -20.92 18.03 -11.62
C ASN A 8 -20.40 16.68 -12.17
N GLY A 9 -20.49 15.65 -11.32
CA GLY A 9 -20.70 14.26 -11.72
C GLY A 9 -19.46 13.37 -11.91
N TRP A 10 -18.30 13.88 -12.29
CA TRP A 10 -17.18 13.01 -12.71
C TRP A 10 -15.87 13.48 -12.06
N TYR A 11 -15.42 12.77 -11.02
CA TYR A 11 -14.06 12.95 -10.47
C TYR A 11 -13.04 12.73 -11.58
N GLY A 12 -12.08 13.65 -11.69
CA GLY A 12 -11.01 13.59 -12.69
C GLY A 12 -10.16 12.31 -12.57
N ALA A 13 -9.48 11.94 -13.66
CA ALA A 13 -8.60 10.76 -13.68
C ALA A 13 -7.51 10.84 -12.61
N GLU A 14 -6.93 12.02 -12.40
CA GLU A 14 -5.91 12.28 -11.38
C GLU A 14 -6.39 11.94 -9.96
N ILE A 15 -7.62 12.31 -9.61
CA ILE A 15 -8.21 11.98 -8.31
C ILE A 15 -8.33 10.46 -8.16
N TRP A 16 -8.71 9.75 -9.23
CA TRP A 16 -8.80 8.29 -9.20
C TRP A 16 -7.43 7.61 -9.07
N ASP A 17 -6.40 8.17 -9.69
CA ASP A 17 -5.02 7.66 -9.57
C ASP A 17 -4.49 7.84 -8.15
N GLN A 18 -4.75 8.98 -7.53
CA GLN A 18 -4.42 9.22 -6.11
C GLN A 18 -5.19 8.27 -5.18
N ILE A 19 -6.50 8.09 -5.39
CA ILE A 19 -7.30 7.13 -4.62
C ILE A 19 -6.79 5.69 -4.80
N LYS A 20 -6.33 5.32 -6.01
CA LYS A 20 -5.74 4.01 -6.27
C LYS A 20 -4.43 3.83 -5.51
N ALA A 21 -3.57 4.85 -5.49
CA ALA A 21 -2.32 4.81 -4.73
C ALA A 21 -2.60 4.59 -3.23
N GLU A 22 -3.53 5.35 -2.65
CA GLU A 22 -3.92 5.22 -1.24
C GLU A 22 -4.58 3.87 -0.93
N TRP A 23 -5.39 3.36 -1.87
CA TRP A 23 -5.97 2.03 -1.77
C TRP A 23 -4.87 0.95 -1.70
N LEU A 24 -3.87 1.02 -2.57
CA LEU A 24 -2.79 0.04 -2.62
C LEU A 24 -1.84 0.16 -1.42
N ALA A 25 -1.56 1.38 -0.97
CA ALA A 25 -0.79 1.64 0.23
C ALA A 25 -1.49 1.10 1.49
N GLY A 26 -2.81 1.23 1.55
CA GLY A 26 -3.63 0.74 2.66
C GLY A 26 -3.45 1.50 3.97
N GLN A 27 -2.74 2.63 3.96
CA GLN A 27 -2.42 3.44 5.15
C GLN A 27 -3.64 4.26 5.61
N LEU A 28 -4.30 4.96 4.69
CA LEU A 28 -5.49 5.75 5.00
C LEU A 28 -6.75 4.89 5.03
N SER A 29 -7.64 5.15 5.99
CA SER A 29 -8.97 4.53 6.04
C SER A 29 -9.81 4.96 4.83
N LEU A 30 -10.78 4.14 4.41
CA LEU A 30 -11.71 4.54 3.34
C LEU A 30 -12.49 5.82 3.69
N SER A 31 -12.74 6.07 4.98
CA SER A 31 -13.37 7.30 5.43
C SER A 31 -12.48 8.51 5.20
N ASP A 32 -11.17 8.37 5.41
CA ASP A 32 -10.21 9.46 5.20
C ASP A 32 -9.96 9.69 3.71
N ILE A 33 -9.83 8.62 2.92
CA ILE A 33 -9.80 8.73 1.45
C ILE A 33 -11.05 9.46 0.94
N SER A 34 -12.23 9.14 1.48
CA SER A 34 -13.48 9.80 1.10
C SER A 34 -13.49 11.29 1.46
N ARG A 35 -12.99 11.66 2.64
CA ARG A 35 -12.89 13.07 3.09
C ARG A 35 -11.88 13.87 2.27
N ASN A 36 -10.74 13.26 1.96
CA ASN A 36 -9.63 13.95 1.30
C ASN A 36 -9.91 14.19 -0.18
N TYR A 37 -10.49 13.21 -0.87
CA TYR A 37 -10.63 13.24 -2.32
C TYR A 37 -12.06 13.48 -2.80
N GLY A 38 -13.06 13.25 -1.95
CA GLY A 38 -14.47 13.51 -2.23
C GLY A 38 -15.36 12.29 -2.50
N PRO A 39 -14.94 11.26 -3.29
CA PRO A 39 -15.78 10.11 -3.59
C PRO A 39 -16.28 9.41 -2.32
N SER A 40 -17.55 9.00 -2.34
CA SER A 40 -18.08 8.21 -1.24
C SER A 40 -17.34 6.87 -1.12
N ARG A 41 -17.26 6.34 0.11
CA ARG A 41 -16.69 5.00 0.38
C ARG A 41 -17.27 3.92 -0.54
N SER A 42 -18.58 3.98 -0.82
CA SER A 42 -19.25 3.04 -1.72
C SER A 42 -18.79 3.22 -3.16
N THR A 43 -18.64 4.46 -3.63
CA THR A 43 -18.12 4.76 -4.98
C THR A 43 -16.70 4.24 -5.15
N ILE A 44 -15.83 4.43 -4.14
CA ILE A 44 -14.45 3.94 -4.16
C ILE A 44 -14.42 2.42 -4.28
N ARG A 45 -15.21 1.69 -3.47
CA ARG A 45 -15.30 0.22 -3.54
C ARG A 45 -15.84 -0.26 -4.88
N SER A 46 -16.90 0.37 -5.39
CA SER A 46 -17.48 0.03 -6.69
C SER A 46 -16.49 0.24 -7.83
N LYS A 47 -15.69 1.32 -7.78
CA LYS A 47 -14.61 1.57 -8.73
C LYS A 47 -13.53 0.49 -8.63
N ALA A 48 -13.03 0.21 -7.43
CA ALA A 48 -12.03 -0.84 -7.21
C ALA A 48 -12.49 -2.19 -7.76
N LYS A 49 -13.75 -2.57 -7.53
CA LYS A 49 -14.35 -3.79 -8.08
C LYS A 49 -14.45 -3.76 -9.60
N ARG A 50 -14.97 -2.67 -10.17
CA ARG A 50 -15.18 -2.52 -11.62
C ARG A 50 -13.87 -2.57 -12.41
N PHE A 51 -12.80 -2.04 -11.83
CA PHE A 51 -11.47 -1.99 -12.45
C PHE A 51 -10.51 -3.06 -11.91
N ASN A 52 -11.03 -4.05 -11.18
CA ASN A 52 -10.28 -5.18 -10.63
C ASN A 52 -8.99 -4.78 -9.88
N TRP A 53 -9.08 -3.77 -9.02
CA TRP A 53 -7.93 -3.34 -8.22
C TRP A 53 -7.48 -4.46 -7.28
N PRO A 54 -6.15 -4.60 -7.06
CA PRO A 54 -5.62 -5.51 -6.06
C PRO A 54 -6.24 -5.30 -4.67
N PRO A 55 -6.17 -6.31 -3.78
CA PRO A 55 -6.61 -6.14 -2.40
C PRO A 55 -5.99 -4.89 -1.76
N ARG A 56 -6.78 -4.20 -0.94
CA ARG A 56 -6.34 -2.97 -0.28
C ARG A 56 -5.09 -3.27 0.58
N GLY A 57 -4.06 -2.43 0.48
CA GLY A 57 -2.80 -2.64 1.19
C GLY A 57 -1.88 -3.70 0.57
N SER A 58 -2.14 -4.18 -0.65
CA SER A 58 -1.28 -5.18 -1.31
C SER A 58 0.18 -4.74 -1.40
N LEU A 59 0.41 -3.44 -1.63
CA LEU A 59 1.74 -2.84 -1.75
C LEU A 59 2.50 -2.93 -0.41
N ALA A 60 1.81 -2.66 0.71
CA ALA A 60 2.38 -2.83 2.05
C ALA A 60 2.59 -4.31 2.43
N GLY A 61 1.88 -5.24 1.80
CA GLY A 61 2.09 -6.68 1.95
C GLY A 61 3.35 -7.15 1.21
N GLU A 62 3.55 -6.71 -0.02
CA GLU A 62 4.73 -7.00 -0.82
C GLU A 62 6.00 -6.45 -0.16
N VAL A 63 5.99 -5.18 0.26
CA VAL A 63 7.11 -4.56 0.96
C VAL A 63 7.44 -5.30 2.26
N ARG A 64 6.43 -5.77 3.01
CA ARG A 64 6.67 -6.57 4.23
C ARG A 64 7.35 -7.89 3.95
N LYS A 65 6.87 -8.64 2.94
CA LYS A 65 7.48 -9.91 2.55
C LYS A 65 8.93 -9.75 2.10
N GLU A 66 9.21 -8.67 1.36
CA GLU A 66 10.57 -8.35 0.91
C GLU A 66 11.49 -8.06 2.11
N ILE A 67 11.05 -7.22 3.05
CA ILE A 67 11.80 -6.93 4.28
C ILE A 67 12.01 -8.21 5.10
N GLU A 68 10.98 -9.03 5.28
CA GLU A 68 11.07 -10.32 5.97
C GLU A 68 12.12 -11.23 5.31
N SER A 69 12.13 -11.34 3.98
CA SER A 69 13.13 -12.13 3.24
C SER A 69 14.55 -11.61 3.45
N GLN A 70 14.74 -10.29 3.42
CA GLN A 70 16.06 -9.68 3.63
C GLN A 70 16.57 -9.89 5.06
N LEU A 71 15.67 -9.80 6.05
CA LEU A 71 15.99 -10.06 7.45
C LEU A 71 16.37 -11.53 7.68
N LEU A 72 15.65 -12.47 7.05
CA LEU A 72 15.96 -13.90 7.10
C LEU A 72 17.32 -14.20 6.47
N ASP A 73 17.58 -13.68 5.26
CA ASP A 73 18.87 -13.86 4.57
C ASP A 73 20.06 -13.31 5.39
N THR A 74 19.86 -12.14 6.03
CA THR A 74 20.90 -11.55 6.88
C THR A 74 21.13 -12.35 8.16
N GLY A 75 20.06 -12.92 8.74
CA GLY A 75 20.14 -13.78 9.91
C GLY A 75 20.88 -15.09 9.64
N GLU A 76 20.61 -15.72 8.50
CA GLU A 76 21.31 -16.93 8.08
C GLU A 76 22.78 -16.66 7.76
N ARG A 77 23.10 -15.60 7.00
CA ARG A 77 24.50 -15.23 6.73
C ARG A 77 25.32 -14.98 7.99
N LYS A 78 24.75 -14.31 9.00
CA LYS A 78 25.44 -14.10 10.28
C LYS A 78 25.72 -15.42 11.01
N LYS A 79 24.79 -16.39 10.97
CA LYS A 79 24.99 -17.72 11.55
C LYS A 79 26.13 -18.47 10.88
N TYR A 80 26.16 -18.50 9.54
CA TYR A 80 27.23 -19.18 8.78
C TYR A 80 28.62 -18.56 9.03
N ILE A 81 28.73 -17.23 9.08
CA ILE A 81 30.01 -16.57 9.37
C ILE A 81 30.49 -16.89 10.79
N SER A 82 29.59 -16.95 11.78
CA SER A 82 29.97 -17.32 13.15
C SER A 82 30.46 -18.77 13.26
N VAL A 83 29.90 -19.69 12.47
CA VAL A 83 30.30 -21.11 12.45
C VAL A 83 31.65 -21.30 11.74
N LEU A 84 31.95 -20.50 10.72
CA LEU A 84 33.23 -20.57 9.99
C LEU A 84 34.39 -19.85 10.71
N LEU A 85 34.10 -19.02 11.72
CA LEU A 85 35.10 -18.32 12.53
C LEU A 85 35.49 -19.05 13.83
N VAL A 86 35.01 -20.28 14.04
CA VAL A 86 35.47 -21.10 15.18
C VAL A 86 36.87 -21.62 14.88
N PRO A 87 37.91 -21.24 15.64
CA PRO A 87 39.26 -21.75 15.41
C PRO A 87 39.29 -23.24 15.77
N LEU A 88 39.70 -24.08 14.82
CA LEU A 88 40.13 -25.46 15.09
C LEU A 88 41.46 -25.41 15.85
N TRP A 89 41.40 -25.51 17.16
CA TRP A 89 42.54 -25.82 18.03
C TRP A 89 42.10 -26.78 19.13
#